data_AF-A0A8D3CER9-F1
#
_entry.id   AF-A0A8D3CER9-F1
#
_cell.length_a   1.000
_cell.length_b   1.000
_cell.length_c   1.000
_cell.angle_alpha   90.00
_cell.angle_beta   90.00
_cell.angle_gamma   90.00
#
_symmetry.space_group_name_H-M   'P 1'
#
loop_
_entity.id
_entity.type
_entity.pdbx_description
1 polymer ?
#
loop_
_entity_poly.entity_id
_entity_poly.type
_entity_poly.pdbx_seq_one_letter_code
_entity_poly.pdbx_strand_id
1 'polypeptide(L)'
;MLLSSHISALVSPRVRIQLSLWLAAKRSQLPTKALPPDILSKHLYANPIFQKAFSSPLCCSPPPNLPLLTCPPQKASLIYVFFLCCFIFLSCRRRKAGILPSLEDLLFYTIAEGQEKIPAHKFTTALKATGLRTGDPRLKECMEMLKVTLKTTSDGALDRHLFKKCVQSNIVLLTQAFRKKFVIPNFQPFCAHIDELYENAKNMSGGQVADYIPQLARFSPDLWAVALCTVDGQRHTVGDTKVPFCLQSCVKPLKYAIAVHDHGTEYVHRFIGKEPSGLRFNKLFLNEDDKPHNPMVNAGAIVCTSLIKVKCIYVMNFMNKLAGNEYVGFSNATFQSERESGDRNFAIGYYLKEKKCFPEGTDMTSILDFYFQLCSIEVTCESASVMAATLANGGFCPITGERVLSPESVRDTLSLMHSCGMYDFSGQFAFHVGLPAKSGVAGGILLVVPNVMGIMCWSPPLDKLGNSVRGIQFCTDLVSLCNFHNYDNLRHFAKKLDPRREGGDQRVSRSSPFHQTSILLHSSTWWIITAHAFNVCSFPQKI
;
A
#
# COMPACT_ATOMS: atom_id res chain seq x y z
N MET A 1 7.87 7.16 -29.09
CA MET A 1 7.73 7.09 -30.56
C MET A 1 7.56 8.45 -31.26
N LEU A 2 7.46 9.59 -30.54
CA LEU A 2 7.33 10.92 -31.18
C LEU A 2 8.64 11.73 -31.31
N LEU A 3 9.80 11.16 -30.94
CA LEU A 3 11.12 11.76 -31.24
C LEU A 3 11.80 11.17 -32.50
N SER A 4 11.21 10.16 -33.12
CA SER A 4 11.82 9.44 -34.26
C SER A 4 11.50 10.05 -35.62
N SER A 5 10.46 10.87 -35.73
CA SER A 5 9.94 11.36 -37.00
C SER A 5 10.63 12.63 -37.50
N HIS A 6 11.37 13.37 -36.66
CA HIS A 6 12.03 14.63 -37.05
C HIS A 6 13.53 14.53 -37.31
N ILE A 7 14.17 13.39 -37.04
CA ILE A 7 15.60 13.15 -37.33
C ILE A 7 15.78 12.34 -38.64
N SER A 8 14.69 12.03 -39.34
CA SER A 8 14.71 11.19 -40.56
C SER A 8 15.10 11.95 -41.84
N ALA A 9 15.30 13.26 -41.84
CA ALA A 9 15.59 14.00 -43.08
C ALA A 9 17.09 14.31 -43.32
N LEU A 10 17.99 14.07 -42.35
CA LEU A 10 19.34 14.66 -42.38
C LEU A 10 20.52 13.70 -42.15
N VAL A 11 20.29 12.38 -42.14
CA VAL A 11 21.33 11.41 -41.74
C VAL A 11 21.52 10.33 -42.80
N SER A 12 22.76 10.13 -43.24
CA SER A 12 23.12 9.18 -44.29
C SER A 12 22.79 7.72 -43.89
N PRO A 13 22.54 6.83 -44.88
CA PRO A 13 22.09 5.46 -44.63
C PRO A 13 23.00 4.64 -43.71
N ARG A 14 24.32 4.90 -43.73
CA ARG A 14 25.30 4.17 -42.90
C ARG A 14 25.16 4.46 -41.40
N VAL A 15 24.79 5.67 -41.02
CA VAL A 15 24.62 6.06 -39.61
C VAL A 15 23.31 5.52 -39.05
N ARG A 16 22.26 5.36 -39.89
CA ARG A 16 21.03 4.67 -39.49
C ARG A 16 21.25 3.22 -39.13
N ILE A 17 22.09 2.51 -39.88
CA ILE A 17 22.38 1.09 -39.65
C ILE A 17 23.11 0.91 -38.31
N GLN A 18 24.10 1.75 -38.01
CA GLN A 18 24.83 1.70 -36.74
C GLN A 18 23.95 2.07 -35.53
N LEU A 19 23.06 3.05 -35.66
CA LEU A 19 22.13 3.40 -34.57
C LEU A 19 21.11 2.30 -34.30
N SER A 20 20.67 1.61 -35.35
CA SER A 20 19.73 0.48 -35.27
C SER A 20 20.37 -0.73 -34.61
N LEU A 21 21.63 -1.03 -34.94
CA LEU A 21 22.40 -2.10 -34.30
C LEU A 21 22.69 -1.81 -32.82
N TRP A 22 22.97 -0.55 -32.47
CA TRP A 22 23.16 -0.14 -31.08
C TRP A 22 21.87 -0.24 -30.24
N LEU A 23 20.72 0.13 -30.82
CA LEU A 23 19.41 -0.02 -30.16
C LEU A 23 18.98 -1.49 -30.05
N ALA A 24 19.37 -2.34 -31.00
CA ALA A 24 19.15 -3.79 -30.94
C ALA A 24 19.98 -4.46 -29.83
N ALA A 25 21.26 -4.09 -29.69
CA ALA A 25 22.14 -4.59 -28.64
C ALA A 25 21.69 -4.20 -27.22
N LYS A 26 20.98 -3.07 -27.07
CA LYS A 26 20.45 -2.60 -25.79
C LYS A 26 19.12 -3.28 -25.37
N ARG A 27 18.46 -4.00 -26.29
CA ARG A 27 17.18 -4.70 -26.05
C ARG A 27 17.34 -6.15 -25.57
N SER A 28 18.49 -6.79 -25.78
CA SER A 28 18.76 -8.14 -25.29
C SER A 28 19.45 -8.11 -23.92
N GLN A 29 18.67 -8.21 -22.84
CA GLN A 29 19.19 -8.37 -21.48
C GLN A 29 19.93 -9.72 -21.34
N LEU A 30 21.26 -9.71 -21.25
CA LEU A 30 22.10 -10.81 -20.75
C LEU A 30 23.29 -10.24 -19.95
N PRO A 31 23.81 -10.95 -18.92
CA PRO A 31 24.52 -10.35 -17.80
C PRO A 31 25.97 -9.96 -18.13
N THR A 32 26.37 -8.81 -17.61
CA THR A 32 27.72 -8.23 -17.76
C THR A 32 28.78 -9.01 -16.99
N LYS A 33 29.62 -9.76 -17.71
CA LYS A 33 31.01 -10.03 -17.31
C LYS A 33 31.94 -9.71 -18.49
N ALA A 34 32.87 -8.78 -18.22
CA ALA A 34 34.15 -8.51 -18.90
C ALA A 34 34.19 -8.37 -20.44
N LEU A 35 34.42 -7.15 -20.93
CA LEU A 35 35.08 -6.87 -22.23
C LEU A 35 35.92 -5.57 -22.13
N PRO A 36 37.21 -5.58 -22.53
CA PRO A 36 38.15 -4.47 -22.31
C PRO A 36 38.06 -3.31 -23.34
N PRO A 37 38.57 -2.10 -23.02
CA PRO A 37 38.16 -0.84 -23.65
C PRO A 37 38.99 -0.38 -24.88
N ASP A 38 39.35 -1.27 -25.83
CA ASP A 38 40.36 -0.92 -26.86
C ASP A 38 39.99 -1.07 -28.35
N ILE A 39 38.71 -1.13 -28.71
CA ILE A 39 38.30 -1.31 -30.12
C ILE A 39 37.72 -0.04 -30.76
N LEU A 40 37.24 0.95 -29.99
CA LEU A 40 36.74 2.21 -30.56
C LEU A 40 37.84 3.25 -30.86
N SER A 41 39.03 3.11 -30.29
CA SER A 41 40.13 4.09 -30.44
C SER A 41 40.89 3.96 -31.77
N LYS A 42 40.93 2.76 -32.38
CA LYS A 42 41.78 2.52 -33.58
C LYS A 42 41.13 2.88 -34.92
N HIS A 43 39.81 2.99 -35.02
CA HIS A 43 39.15 3.31 -36.30
C HIS A 43 38.86 4.79 -36.54
N LEU A 44 38.86 5.63 -35.50
CA LEU A 44 38.65 7.07 -35.63
C LEU A 44 39.93 7.84 -36.03
N TYR A 45 41.11 7.28 -35.76
CA TYR A 45 42.42 7.91 -36.05
C TYR A 45 42.95 7.68 -37.48
N ALA A 46 42.25 6.90 -38.32
CA ALA A 46 42.67 6.60 -39.69
C ALA A 46 42.13 7.59 -40.75
N ASN A 47 41.48 8.68 -40.34
CA ASN A 47 40.90 9.65 -41.27
C ASN A 47 41.89 10.82 -41.53
N PRO A 48 42.38 11.01 -42.76
CA PRO A 48 43.41 12.01 -43.08
C PRO A 48 42.95 13.47 -42.90
N ILE A 49 41.65 13.72 -42.71
CA ILE A 49 41.10 15.04 -42.37
C ILE A 49 41.40 15.41 -40.90
N PHE A 50 41.49 14.41 -40.00
CA PHE A 50 41.71 14.63 -38.57
C PHE A 50 43.17 14.96 -38.21
N GLN A 51 44.16 14.47 -38.98
CA GLN A 51 45.58 14.72 -38.70
C GLN A 51 46.03 16.15 -39.04
N LYS A 52 45.40 16.82 -40.02
CA LYS A 52 45.75 18.20 -40.41
C LYS A 52 45.25 19.27 -39.43
N ALA A 53 44.31 18.96 -38.55
CA ALA A 53 43.75 19.92 -37.59
C ALA A 53 44.57 20.07 -36.30
N PHE A 54 45.58 19.22 -36.07
CA PHE A 54 46.33 19.16 -34.80
C PHE A 54 47.81 19.55 -34.89
N SER A 55 48.26 20.11 -36.02
CA SER A 55 49.67 20.50 -36.23
C SER A 55 49.85 22.00 -36.51
N SER A 56 49.53 22.86 -35.53
CA SER A 56 50.09 24.22 -35.46
C SER A 56 49.90 24.83 -34.07
N PRO A 57 50.93 25.46 -33.46
CA PRO A 57 50.85 25.99 -32.11
C PRO A 57 50.10 27.33 -32.04
N LEU A 58 49.51 27.59 -30.87
CA LEU A 58 48.78 28.80 -30.48
C LEU A 58 49.58 30.10 -30.75
N CYS A 59 48.92 31.11 -31.32
CA CYS A 59 49.34 32.50 -31.20
C CYS A 59 48.12 33.43 -31.04
N CYS A 60 48.27 34.37 -30.11
CA CYS A 60 47.29 35.35 -29.66
C CYS A 60 47.08 36.51 -30.66
N SER A 61 45.94 37.19 -30.50
CA SER A 61 45.52 38.52 -31.02
C SER A 61 44.94 38.62 -32.45
N PRO A 62 43.92 39.48 -32.69
CA PRO A 62 43.15 39.53 -33.95
C PRO A 62 43.70 40.58 -34.91
N PRO A 63 43.59 40.37 -36.23
CA PRO A 63 43.53 41.50 -37.16
C PRO A 63 42.31 41.45 -38.10
N PRO A 64 41.90 42.63 -38.62
CA PRO A 64 40.67 42.84 -39.37
C PRO A 64 40.86 42.53 -40.86
N ASN A 65 39.71 42.40 -41.55
CA ASN A 65 39.54 42.30 -43.00
C ASN A 65 39.65 40.89 -43.61
N LEU A 66 38.47 40.34 -43.93
CA LEU A 66 38.28 39.28 -44.92
C LEU A 66 38.70 39.74 -46.33
N PRO A 67 39.02 38.78 -47.22
CA PRO A 67 38.47 38.78 -48.55
C PRO A 67 37.47 37.62 -48.72
N LEU A 68 36.37 37.92 -49.41
CA LEU A 68 35.33 37.01 -49.84
C LEU A 68 35.93 35.87 -50.69
N LEU A 69 35.83 34.63 -50.21
CA LEU A 69 35.90 33.43 -51.05
C LEU A 69 34.62 32.61 -50.87
N THR A 70 33.88 32.52 -51.98
CA THR A 70 32.65 31.77 -52.16
C THR A 70 32.84 30.28 -51.82
N CYS A 71 32.09 29.78 -50.83
CA CYS A 71 32.01 28.36 -50.50
C CYS A 71 30.54 27.89 -50.63
N PRO A 72 30.26 26.71 -51.24
CA PRO A 72 28.90 26.25 -51.50
C PRO A 72 28.13 25.92 -50.20
N PRO A 73 26.79 26.03 -50.19
CA PRO A 73 25.97 26.12 -48.97
C PRO A 73 25.93 24.85 -48.09
N GLN A 74 26.54 23.73 -48.52
CA GLN A 74 26.59 22.50 -47.73
C GLN A 74 27.80 22.39 -46.79
N LYS A 75 28.87 23.18 -46.99
CA LYS A 75 30.06 23.15 -46.10
C LYS A 75 29.95 24.13 -44.92
N ALA A 76 29.18 25.20 -45.06
CA ALA A 76 28.93 26.16 -43.99
C ALA A 76 28.18 25.52 -42.80
N SER A 77 27.21 24.64 -43.07
CA SER A 77 26.43 23.97 -42.00
C SER A 77 27.25 22.99 -41.18
N LEU A 78 28.23 22.30 -41.77
CA LEU A 78 29.10 21.38 -41.02
C LEU A 78 30.10 22.11 -40.13
N ILE A 79 30.64 23.24 -40.58
CA ILE A 79 31.52 24.09 -39.77
C ILE A 79 30.74 24.76 -38.65
N TYR A 80 29.51 25.21 -38.90
CA TYR A 80 28.63 25.79 -37.87
C TYR A 80 28.21 24.74 -36.84
N VAL A 81 27.86 23.52 -37.26
CA VAL A 81 27.54 22.42 -36.33
C VAL A 81 28.77 21.98 -35.56
N PHE A 82 29.97 21.97 -36.16
CA PHE A 82 31.21 21.64 -35.46
C PHE A 82 31.60 22.74 -34.46
N PHE A 83 31.45 24.02 -34.80
CA PHE A 83 31.67 25.13 -33.88
C PHE A 83 30.60 25.17 -32.79
N LEU A 84 29.34 24.86 -33.07
CA LEU A 84 28.28 24.78 -32.07
C LEU A 84 28.48 23.57 -31.14
N CYS A 85 28.89 22.41 -31.69
CA CYS A 85 29.25 21.24 -30.89
C CYS A 85 30.51 21.47 -30.08
N CYS A 86 31.54 22.15 -30.60
CA CYS A 86 32.71 22.58 -29.85
C CYS A 86 32.38 23.67 -28.85
N PHE A 87 31.47 24.60 -29.13
CA PHE A 87 31.00 25.59 -28.14
C PHE A 87 30.20 24.88 -27.04
N ILE A 88 29.34 23.92 -27.37
CA ILE A 88 28.64 23.10 -26.38
C ILE A 88 29.63 22.24 -25.59
N PHE A 89 30.66 21.66 -26.22
CA PHE A 89 31.71 20.88 -25.55
C PHE A 89 32.66 21.74 -24.70
N LEU A 90 33.03 22.94 -25.14
CA LEU A 90 33.88 23.89 -24.41
C LEU A 90 33.08 24.64 -23.33
N SER A 91 31.81 24.96 -23.55
CA SER A 91 30.88 25.45 -22.53
C SER A 91 30.53 24.36 -21.51
N CYS A 92 30.54 23.07 -21.89
CA CYS A 92 30.50 21.95 -20.95
C CYS A 92 31.82 21.74 -20.20
N ARG A 93 32.98 22.04 -20.81
CA ARG A 93 34.30 21.95 -20.14
C ARG A 93 34.65 23.15 -19.25
N ARG A 94 33.92 24.26 -19.33
CA ARG A 94 34.10 25.45 -18.46
C ARG A 94 33.07 25.61 -17.35
N ARG A 95 32.19 24.65 -17.15
CA ARG A 95 31.56 24.46 -15.84
C ARG A 95 32.52 23.58 -15.05
N LYS A 96 33.02 24.06 -13.89
CA LYS A 96 33.58 23.17 -12.86
C LYS A 96 32.72 21.92 -12.85
N ALA A 97 33.32 20.72 -12.85
CA ALA A 97 32.59 19.46 -12.75
C ALA A 97 31.64 19.56 -11.53
N GLY A 98 30.42 20.01 -11.78
CA GLY A 98 29.41 20.18 -10.77
C GLY A 98 28.99 18.78 -10.45
N ILE A 99 29.44 18.30 -9.30
CA ILE A 99 28.96 17.07 -8.69
C ILE A 99 27.45 17.06 -8.89
N LEU A 100 26.93 16.07 -9.63
CA LEU A 100 25.49 15.88 -9.74
C LEU A 100 24.98 15.81 -8.30
N PRO A 101 24.07 16.70 -7.85
CA PRO A 101 23.69 16.72 -6.44
C PRO A 101 23.15 15.36 -6.05
N SER A 102 23.68 14.79 -4.96
CA SER A 102 23.24 13.47 -4.52
C SER A 102 21.78 13.56 -4.02
N LEU A 103 21.08 12.44 -3.89
CA LEU A 103 19.68 12.44 -3.43
C LEU A 103 19.54 13.11 -2.06
N GLU A 104 20.53 12.90 -1.19
CA GLU A 104 20.65 13.54 0.12
C GLU A 104 20.81 15.07 -0.01
N ASP A 105 21.61 15.54 -0.96
CA ASP A 105 21.82 16.98 -1.19
C ASP A 105 20.52 17.63 -1.70
N LEU A 106 19.81 16.97 -2.63
CA LEU A 106 18.52 17.44 -3.14
C LEU A 106 17.47 17.52 -2.01
N LEU A 107 17.44 16.52 -1.14
CA LEU A 107 16.55 16.50 0.01
C LEU A 107 16.91 17.62 1.01
N PHE A 108 18.20 17.84 1.26
CA PHE A 108 18.67 18.95 2.09
C PHE A 108 18.14 20.29 1.57
N TYR A 109 18.34 20.59 0.29
CA TYR A 109 17.87 21.85 -0.30
C TYR A 109 16.35 22.01 -0.27
N THR A 110 15.61 20.89 -0.37
CA THR A 110 14.14 20.89 -0.27
C THR A 110 13.66 21.33 1.11
N ILE A 111 14.36 20.93 2.18
CA ILE A 111 13.97 21.22 3.57
C ILE A 111 14.57 22.55 4.07
N ALA A 112 15.77 22.88 3.58
CA ALA A 112 16.48 24.10 3.97
C ALA A 112 15.83 25.37 3.42
N GLU A 113 15.06 25.28 2.32
CA GLU A 113 14.34 26.42 1.72
C GLU A 113 15.27 27.63 1.46
N GLY A 114 16.51 27.36 1.02
CA GLY A 114 17.53 28.38 0.76
C GLY A 114 18.42 28.75 1.95
N GLN A 115 18.18 28.20 3.14
CA GLN A 115 19.07 28.39 4.30
C GLN A 115 20.32 27.49 4.22
N GLU A 116 21.41 27.90 4.87
CA GLU A 116 22.67 27.13 4.89
C GLU A 116 22.64 25.91 5.82
N LYS A 117 21.76 25.92 6.83
CA LYS A 117 21.61 24.87 7.83
C LYS A 117 20.12 24.59 8.08
N ILE A 118 19.82 23.37 8.50
CA ILE A 118 18.47 22.93 8.86
C ILE A 118 18.41 22.73 10.39
N PRO A 119 17.60 23.48 11.14
CA PRO A 119 17.32 23.17 12.53
C PRO A 119 16.70 21.77 12.66
N ALA A 120 17.20 20.93 13.59
CA ALA A 120 16.71 19.55 13.68
C ALA A 120 15.20 19.44 14.03
N HIS A 121 14.65 20.43 14.74
CA HIS A 121 13.21 20.50 14.98
C HIS A 121 12.42 20.75 13.69
N LYS A 122 12.96 21.52 12.73
CA LYS A 122 12.35 21.75 11.42
C LYS A 122 12.30 20.44 10.63
N PHE A 123 13.41 19.69 10.61
CA PHE A 123 13.46 18.37 9.97
C PHE A 123 12.44 17.39 10.56
N THR A 124 12.42 17.25 11.88
CA THR A 124 11.51 16.30 12.56
C THR A 124 10.03 16.72 12.43
N THR A 125 9.73 18.02 12.40
CA THR A 125 8.37 18.53 12.14
C THR A 125 7.95 18.25 10.70
N ALA A 126 8.82 18.51 9.72
CA ALA A 126 8.54 18.25 8.32
C ALA A 126 8.38 16.73 8.05
N LEU A 127 9.17 15.89 8.73
CA LEU A 127 9.02 14.43 8.68
C LEU A 127 7.65 13.99 9.24
N LYS A 128 7.24 14.50 10.41
CA LYS A 128 5.92 14.20 10.98
C LYS A 128 4.78 14.65 10.08
N ALA A 129 4.94 15.76 9.36
CA ALA A 129 3.94 16.23 8.40
C ALA A 129 3.70 15.25 7.24
N THR A 130 4.68 14.40 6.90
CA THR A 130 4.50 13.31 5.92
C THR A 130 3.63 12.15 6.44
N GLY A 131 3.38 12.11 7.76
CA GLY A 131 2.66 11.05 8.44
C GLY A 131 3.55 9.96 9.05
N LEU A 132 4.86 9.94 8.73
CA LEU A 132 5.80 9.05 9.41
C LEU A 132 6.01 9.48 10.87
N ARG A 133 6.14 8.48 11.75
CA ARG A 133 6.48 8.71 13.15
C ARG A 133 8.00 8.62 13.33
N THR A 134 8.55 9.39 14.27
CA THR A 134 9.99 9.34 14.60
C THR A 134 10.42 8.02 15.23
N GLY A 135 9.47 7.21 15.69
CA GLY A 135 9.71 5.85 16.19
C GLY A 135 9.57 4.76 15.13
N ASP A 136 9.43 5.11 13.83
CA ASP A 136 9.38 4.12 12.75
C ASP A 136 10.68 3.28 12.72
N PRO A 137 10.60 1.94 12.82
CA PRO A 137 11.77 1.07 12.80
C PRO A 137 12.68 1.29 11.58
N ARG A 138 12.12 1.64 10.41
CA ARG A 138 12.88 1.92 9.17
C ARG A 138 13.61 3.26 9.20
N LEU A 139 13.43 4.08 10.23
CA LEU A 139 14.13 5.36 10.45
C LEU A 139 15.09 5.31 11.64
N LYS A 140 15.28 4.13 12.26
CA LYS A 140 16.09 3.98 13.48
C LYS A 140 17.49 4.55 13.33
N GLU A 141 18.22 4.19 12.27
CA GLU A 141 19.60 4.64 12.05
C GLU A 141 19.65 6.16 11.86
N CYS A 142 18.72 6.73 11.09
CA CYS A 142 18.61 8.18 10.90
C CYS A 142 18.38 8.91 12.23
N MET A 143 17.48 8.40 13.07
CA MET A 143 17.13 9.03 14.35
C MET A 143 18.24 8.87 15.40
N GLU A 144 18.93 7.74 15.42
CA GLU A 144 20.10 7.52 16.28
C GLU A 144 21.27 8.43 15.88
N MET A 145 21.57 8.52 14.58
CA MET A 145 22.61 9.41 14.06
C MET A 145 22.29 10.88 14.30
N LEU A 146 21.00 11.26 14.17
CA LEU A 146 20.53 12.60 14.50
C LEU A 146 20.76 12.93 15.98
N LYS A 147 20.43 12.02 16.90
CA LYS A 147 20.68 12.18 18.34
C LYS A 147 22.16 12.32 18.65
N VAL A 148 23.01 11.50 18.04
CA VAL A 148 24.48 11.59 18.23
C VAL A 148 25.01 12.93 17.72
N THR A 149 24.58 13.36 16.54
CA THR A 149 25.03 14.62 15.92
C THR A 149 24.61 15.83 16.75
N LEU A 150 23.38 15.85 17.28
CA LEU A 150 22.86 16.93 18.10
C LEU A 150 23.59 17.09 19.45
N LYS A 151 24.25 16.05 19.96
CA LYS A 151 25.11 16.17 21.15
C LYS A 151 26.44 16.89 20.85
N THR A 152 26.84 16.92 19.58
CA THR A 152 28.12 17.49 19.13
C THR A 152 28.00 18.87 18.51
N THR A 153 26.78 19.32 18.18
CA THR A 153 26.52 20.64 17.59
C THR A 153 26.04 21.63 18.66
N SER A 154 26.64 22.80 18.74
CA SER A 154 26.31 23.84 19.73
C SER A 154 25.02 24.62 19.39
N ASP A 155 24.66 24.70 18.10
CA ASP A 155 23.50 25.45 17.59
C ASP A 155 22.27 24.56 17.28
N GLY A 156 22.40 23.24 17.45
CA GLY A 156 21.34 22.26 17.14
C GLY A 156 20.91 22.23 15.67
N ALA A 157 21.72 22.78 14.77
CA ALA A 157 21.44 22.88 13.35
C ALA A 157 22.35 21.97 12.52
N LEU A 158 21.79 21.37 11.48
CA LEU A 158 22.46 20.43 10.59
C LEU A 158 22.94 21.19 9.35
N ASP A 159 24.25 21.24 9.13
CA ASP A 159 24.78 21.59 7.81
C ASP A 159 24.54 20.46 6.79
N ARG A 160 24.84 20.72 5.52
CA ARG A 160 24.66 19.75 4.43
C ARG A 160 25.37 18.41 4.69
N HIS A 161 26.58 18.44 5.25
CA HIS A 161 27.37 17.23 5.47
C HIS A 161 26.83 16.40 6.64
N LEU A 162 26.50 17.05 7.75
CA LEU A 162 25.87 16.43 8.91
C LEU A 162 24.51 15.84 8.55
N PHE A 163 23.68 16.59 7.81
CA PHE A 163 22.39 16.10 7.33
C PHE A 163 22.55 14.84 6.48
N LYS A 164 23.46 14.85 5.50
CA LYS A 164 23.77 13.69 4.65
C LYS A 164 24.18 12.48 5.48
N LYS A 165 25.04 12.66 6.48
CA LYS A 165 25.46 11.60 7.41
C LYS A 165 24.29 11.01 8.18
N CYS A 166 23.31 11.83 8.58
CA CYS A 166 22.11 11.34 9.27
C CYS A 166 21.18 10.56 8.33
N VAL A 167 20.92 11.04 7.11
CA VAL A 167 19.85 10.48 6.27
C VAL A 167 20.31 9.36 5.32
N GLN A 168 21.62 9.17 5.12
CA GLN A 168 22.16 8.25 4.10
C GLN A 168 21.60 6.82 4.17
N SER A 169 21.41 6.26 5.37
CA SER A 169 20.95 4.88 5.55
C SER A 169 19.47 4.69 5.19
N ASN A 170 18.68 5.77 5.26
CA ASN A 170 17.22 5.73 5.12
C ASN A 170 16.73 6.67 3.99
N ILE A 171 17.64 7.09 3.10
CA ILE A 171 17.40 8.13 2.09
C ILE A 171 16.28 7.76 1.11
N VAL A 172 16.12 6.48 0.78
CA VAL A 172 15.08 6.02 -0.16
C VAL A 172 13.69 6.30 0.40
N LEU A 173 13.43 5.90 1.65
CA LEU A 173 12.16 6.14 2.34
C LEU A 173 11.91 7.63 2.54
N LEU A 174 12.93 8.38 3.00
CA LEU A 174 12.81 9.82 3.19
C LEU A 174 12.52 10.53 1.86
N THR A 175 13.17 10.13 0.76
CA THR A 175 12.91 10.69 -0.56
C THR A 175 11.47 10.44 -0.99
N GLN A 176 10.91 9.25 -0.73
CA GLN A 176 9.51 8.95 -1.01
C GLN A 176 8.57 9.86 -0.20
N ALA A 177 8.85 10.00 1.10
CA ALA A 177 8.07 10.82 2.02
C ALA A 177 8.02 12.29 1.57
N PHE A 178 9.18 12.91 1.39
CA PHE A 178 9.29 14.34 1.08
C PHE A 178 8.91 14.69 -0.37
N ARG A 179 8.96 13.73 -1.30
CA ARG A 179 8.49 13.91 -2.69
C ARG A 179 7.03 13.51 -2.88
N LYS A 180 6.28 13.35 -1.79
CA LYS A 180 4.84 13.01 -1.81
C LYS A 180 4.55 11.75 -2.65
N LYS A 181 5.42 10.74 -2.53
CA LYS A 181 5.29 9.45 -3.24
C LYS A 181 4.59 8.37 -2.44
N PHE A 182 4.21 8.66 -1.20
CA PHE A 182 3.33 7.79 -0.44
C PHE A 182 1.94 7.74 -1.04
N VAL A 183 1.25 6.66 -0.72
CA VAL A 183 -0.09 6.31 -1.17
C VAL A 183 -1.10 7.39 -0.80
N ILE A 184 -0.88 8.15 0.28
CA ILE A 184 -1.62 9.38 0.58
C ILE A 184 -0.63 10.55 0.57
N PRO A 185 -0.50 11.26 -0.56
CA PRO A 185 0.44 12.37 -0.73
C PRO A 185 0.25 13.53 0.26
N ASN A 186 -1.01 13.92 0.49
CA ASN A 186 -1.40 15.01 1.38
C ASN A 186 -2.00 14.44 2.66
N PHE A 187 -1.15 13.93 3.54
CA PHE A 187 -1.59 13.20 4.73
C PHE A 187 -2.28 14.08 5.78
N GLN A 188 -1.78 15.29 6.04
CA GLN A 188 -2.37 16.17 7.07
C GLN A 188 -3.84 16.56 6.79
N PRO A 189 -4.21 17.00 5.57
CA PRO A 189 -5.62 17.23 5.24
C PRO A 189 -6.48 15.97 5.38
N PHE A 190 -5.94 14.80 4.98
CA PHE A 190 -6.64 13.54 5.15
C PHE A 190 -6.87 13.20 6.63
N CYS A 191 -5.90 13.44 7.51
CA CYS A 191 -6.05 13.28 8.96
C CYS A 191 -7.18 14.17 9.52
N ALA A 192 -7.31 15.41 9.06
CA ALA A 192 -8.37 16.31 9.50
C ALA A 192 -9.76 15.74 9.15
N HIS A 193 -9.94 15.16 7.97
CA HIS A 193 -11.18 14.44 7.66
C HIS A 193 -11.41 13.23 8.55
N ILE A 194 -10.36 12.48 8.91
CA ILE A 194 -10.50 11.37 9.86
C ILE A 194 -10.95 11.87 11.24
N ASP A 195 -10.45 13.03 11.69
CA ASP A 195 -10.88 13.66 12.95
C ASP A 195 -12.36 14.06 12.90
N GLU A 196 -12.83 14.62 11.76
CA GLU A 196 -14.26 14.94 11.54
C GLU A 196 -15.13 13.69 11.57
N LEU A 197 -14.73 12.62 10.89
CA LEU A 197 -15.43 11.34 10.90
C LEU A 197 -15.47 10.72 12.30
N TYR A 198 -14.39 10.85 13.06
CA TYR A 198 -14.31 10.40 14.45
C TYR A 198 -15.32 11.14 15.33
N GLU A 199 -15.37 12.48 15.27
CA GLU A 199 -16.30 13.28 16.07
C GLU A 199 -17.76 13.05 15.67
N ASN A 200 -18.05 12.84 14.38
CA ASN A 200 -19.39 12.47 13.92
C ASN A 200 -19.86 11.14 14.53
N ALA A 201 -19.02 10.11 14.47
CA ALA A 201 -19.32 8.79 15.02
C ALA A 201 -19.42 8.79 16.56
N LYS A 202 -18.66 9.66 17.23
CA LYS A 202 -18.67 9.81 18.70
C LYS A 202 -20.04 10.19 19.26
N ASN A 203 -20.83 10.94 18.49
CA ASN A 203 -22.18 11.36 18.86
C ASN A 203 -23.20 10.20 18.90
N MET A 204 -22.83 9.01 18.41
CA MET A 204 -23.64 7.82 18.55
C MET A 204 -23.57 7.31 20.00
N SER A 205 -24.72 7.35 20.69
CA SER A 205 -24.88 6.90 22.09
C SER A 205 -25.60 5.56 22.23
N GLY A 206 -25.99 4.93 21.12
CA GLY A 206 -26.66 3.64 21.12
C GLY A 206 -25.72 2.45 21.38
N GLY A 207 -26.34 1.28 21.58
CA GLY A 207 -25.63 0.01 21.80
C GLY A 207 -25.51 -0.38 23.27
N GLN A 208 -24.94 -1.55 23.52
CA GLN A 208 -24.70 -2.09 24.86
C GLN A 208 -23.32 -2.72 24.94
N VAL A 209 -22.61 -2.46 26.04
CA VAL A 209 -21.32 -3.11 26.32
C VAL A 209 -21.57 -4.60 26.54
N ALA A 210 -20.72 -5.45 25.98
CA ALA A 210 -20.79 -6.88 26.23
C ALA A 210 -20.56 -7.17 27.73
N ASP A 211 -21.55 -7.78 28.38
CA ASP A 211 -21.60 -7.96 29.83
C ASP A 211 -21.63 -9.43 30.28
N TYR A 212 -21.59 -10.38 29.33
CA TYR A 212 -21.59 -11.82 29.63
C TYR A 212 -20.33 -12.29 30.38
N ILE A 213 -19.25 -11.51 30.37
CA ILE A 213 -18.09 -11.67 31.25
C ILE A 213 -17.67 -10.33 31.90
N PRO A 214 -17.18 -10.35 33.15
CA PRO A 214 -16.86 -9.13 33.90
C PRO A 214 -15.69 -8.33 33.33
N GLN A 215 -14.81 -8.96 32.54
CA GLN A 215 -13.67 -8.30 31.90
C GLN A 215 -14.09 -7.43 30.71
N LEU A 216 -15.22 -7.71 30.05
CA LEU A 216 -15.77 -6.85 29.02
C LEU A 216 -16.69 -5.78 29.61
N ALA A 217 -17.49 -6.15 30.63
CA ALA A 217 -18.42 -5.25 31.31
C ALA A 217 -17.75 -4.03 31.98
N ARG A 218 -16.45 -4.13 32.33
CA ARG A 218 -15.71 -3.04 32.97
C ARG A 218 -15.35 -1.88 32.04
N PHE A 219 -15.39 -2.08 30.73
CA PHE A 219 -15.02 -1.01 29.80
C PHE A 219 -16.11 0.05 29.78
N SER A 220 -15.71 1.32 29.90
CA SER A 220 -16.64 2.43 29.83
C SER A 220 -17.29 2.50 28.44
N PRO A 221 -18.62 2.70 28.33
CA PRO A 221 -19.30 2.89 27.06
C PRO A 221 -18.83 4.16 26.32
N ASP A 222 -18.20 5.11 27.02
CA ASP A 222 -17.73 6.37 26.44
C ASP A 222 -16.45 6.21 25.63
N LEU A 223 -15.72 5.11 25.81
CA LEU A 223 -14.46 4.85 25.11
C LEU A 223 -14.68 4.78 23.59
N TRP A 224 -13.88 5.56 22.87
CA TRP A 224 -13.91 5.62 21.42
C TRP A 224 -12.52 5.92 20.88
N ALA A 225 -12.08 5.11 19.92
CA ALA A 225 -10.76 5.23 19.36
C ALA A 225 -10.74 4.83 17.88
N VAL A 226 -9.97 5.57 17.10
CA VAL A 226 -9.66 5.25 15.70
C VAL A 226 -8.16 5.39 15.51
N ALA A 227 -7.54 4.36 14.95
CA ALA A 227 -6.14 4.39 14.52
C ALA A 227 -6.02 3.90 13.09
N LEU A 228 -5.17 4.55 12.29
CA LEU A 228 -4.87 4.15 10.93
C LEU A 228 -3.36 4.05 10.69
N CYS A 229 -3.00 3.13 9.80
CA CYS A 229 -1.65 2.93 9.30
C CYS A 229 -1.72 2.68 7.79
N THR A 230 -1.03 3.49 6.98
CA THR A 230 -0.97 3.29 5.53
C THR A 230 0.02 2.17 5.17
N VAL A 231 -0.05 1.65 3.95
CA VAL A 231 0.91 0.66 3.44
C VAL A 231 2.35 1.20 3.37
N ASP A 232 2.52 2.53 3.40
CA ASP A 232 3.83 3.20 3.46
C ASP A 232 4.30 3.52 4.90
N GLY A 233 3.46 3.26 5.90
CA GLY A 233 3.76 3.50 7.32
C GLY A 233 3.39 4.91 7.82
N GLN A 234 2.58 5.67 7.07
CA GLN A 234 1.99 6.92 7.58
C GLN A 234 0.93 6.57 8.62
N ARG A 235 0.89 7.27 9.76
CA ARG A 235 0.03 6.90 10.89
C ARG A 235 -0.67 8.09 11.51
N HIS A 236 -1.95 7.91 11.84
CA HIS A 236 -2.79 8.88 12.54
C HIS A 236 -3.70 8.18 13.53
N THR A 237 -4.04 8.87 14.62
CA THR A 237 -4.75 8.31 15.78
C THR A 237 -5.60 9.37 16.44
N VAL A 238 -6.83 9.02 16.81
CA VAL A 238 -7.80 9.91 17.46
C VAL A 238 -8.54 9.15 18.56
N GLY A 239 -8.71 9.77 19.73
CA GLY A 239 -9.41 9.16 20.88
C GLY A 239 -8.52 8.23 21.73
N ASP A 240 -9.14 7.22 22.34
CA ASP A 240 -8.55 6.34 23.36
C ASP A 240 -7.64 5.24 22.77
N THR A 241 -6.76 5.60 21.83
CA THR A 241 -6.08 4.62 20.94
C THR A 241 -5.06 3.71 21.62
N LYS A 242 -4.62 4.07 22.83
CA LYS A 242 -3.57 3.35 23.58
C LYS A 242 -4.11 2.44 24.67
N VAL A 243 -5.43 2.44 24.89
CA VAL A 243 -6.06 1.53 25.86
C VAL A 243 -5.99 0.11 25.29
N PRO A 244 -5.42 -0.86 26.02
CA PRO A 244 -5.39 -2.24 25.57
C PRO A 244 -6.77 -2.89 25.74
N PHE A 245 -7.15 -3.69 24.75
CA PHE A 245 -8.38 -4.49 24.76
C PHE A 245 -8.16 -5.84 24.07
N CYS A 246 -8.97 -6.84 24.41
CA CYS A 246 -8.88 -8.16 23.81
C CYS A 246 -9.39 -8.14 22.35
N LEU A 247 -8.62 -8.72 21.41
CA LEU A 247 -8.99 -8.84 20.00
C LEU A 247 -10.33 -9.57 19.81
N GLN A 248 -10.60 -10.57 20.66
CA GLN A 248 -11.78 -11.40 20.53
C GLN A 248 -11.88 -11.96 19.11
N SER A 249 -13.05 -11.88 18.47
CA SER A 249 -13.24 -12.41 17.11
C SER A 249 -12.41 -11.71 16.03
N CYS A 250 -11.79 -10.55 16.28
CA CYS A 250 -10.83 -9.93 15.36
C CYS A 250 -9.57 -10.78 15.14
N VAL A 251 -9.28 -11.74 16.03
CA VAL A 251 -8.12 -12.66 15.86
C VAL A 251 -8.36 -13.71 14.77
N LYS A 252 -9.62 -14.02 14.44
CA LYS A 252 -10.01 -15.08 13.49
C LYS A 252 -9.36 -14.94 12.10
N PRO A 253 -9.41 -13.77 11.43
CA PRO A 253 -8.72 -13.59 10.15
C PRO A 253 -7.21 -13.75 10.27
N LEU A 254 -6.61 -13.29 11.38
CA LEU A 254 -5.16 -13.35 11.56
C LEU A 254 -4.66 -14.79 11.70
N LYS A 255 -5.34 -15.62 12.51
CA LYS A 255 -4.98 -17.04 12.65
C LYS A 255 -5.25 -17.86 11.39
N TYR A 256 -6.29 -17.51 10.62
CA TYR A 256 -6.53 -18.12 9.32
C TYR A 256 -5.41 -17.78 8.33
N ALA A 257 -4.97 -16.52 8.30
CA ALA A 257 -3.84 -16.12 7.47
C ALA A 257 -2.56 -16.90 7.82
N ILE A 258 -2.29 -17.11 9.12
CA ILE A 258 -1.16 -17.93 9.58
C ILE A 258 -1.32 -19.39 9.11
N ALA A 259 -2.49 -20.01 9.30
CA ALA A 259 -2.71 -21.40 8.88
C ALA A 259 -2.53 -21.59 7.36
N VAL A 260 -3.02 -20.65 6.55
CA VAL A 260 -2.83 -20.68 5.09
C VAL A 260 -1.37 -20.40 4.72
N HIS A 261 -0.68 -19.51 5.45
CA HIS A 261 0.73 -19.24 5.22
C HIS A 261 1.60 -20.49 5.44
N ASP A 262 1.28 -21.29 6.45
CA ASP A 262 2.07 -22.48 6.82
C ASP A 262 1.73 -23.72 5.99
N HIS A 263 0.46 -23.86 5.57
CA HIS A 263 -0.04 -25.10 4.97
C HIS A 263 -0.60 -24.96 3.56
N GLY A 264 -0.77 -23.73 3.07
CA GLY A 264 -1.41 -23.45 1.80
C GLY A 264 -2.94 -23.55 1.86
N THR A 265 -3.59 -22.90 0.90
CA THR A 265 -5.05 -22.80 0.84
C THR A 265 -5.73 -24.14 0.66
N GLU A 266 -5.15 -25.03 -0.14
CA GLU A 266 -5.74 -26.34 -0.42
C GLU A 266 -5.88 -27.17 0.87
N TYR A 267 -4.82 -27.28 1.66
CA TYR A 267 -4.84 -28.06 2.90
C TYR A 267 -5.84 -27.50 3.91
N VAL A 268 -5.81 -26.19 4.17
CA VAL A 268 -6.71 -25.55 5.14
C VAL A 268 -8.17 -25.77 4.77
N HIS A 269 -8.51 -25.67 3.49
CA HIS A 269 -9.88 -25.82 3.01
C HIS A 269 -10.34 -27.27 2.80
N ARG A 270 -9.49 -28.26 3.08
CA ARG A 270 -9.97 -29.63 3.32
C ARG A 270 -10.82 -29.71 4.59
N PHE A 271 -10.59 -28.82 5.56
CA PHE A 271 -11.27 -28.84 6.87
C PHE A 271 -12.31 -27.73 7.03
N ILE A 272 -12.21 -26.64 6.29
CA ILE A 272 -13.04 -25.43 6.46
C ILE A 272 -13.57 -24.98 5.10
N GLY A 273 -14.85 -24.60 5.02
CA GLY A 273 -15.45 -24.00 3.83
C GLY A 273 -14.93 -22.60 3.50
N LYS A 274 -15.48 -22.00 2.43
CA LYS A 274 -15.08 -20.69 1.89
C LYS A 274 -16.25 -19.71 1.77
N GLU A 275 -17.44 -20.10 2.20
CA GLU A 275 -18.68 -19.40 1.87
C GLU A 275 -19.37 -18.87 3.13
N PRO A 276 -20.15 -17.77 3.00
CA PRO A 276 -21.01 -17.32 4.08
C PRO A 276 -22.05 -18.41 4.39
N SER A 277 -22.48 -18.51 5.65
CA SER A 277 -23.48 -19.49 6.05
C SER A 277 -24.88 -19.21 5.50
N GLY A 278 -25.21 -17.94 5.21
CA GLY A 278 -26.57 -17.49 4.86
C GLY A 278 -27.59 -17.61 6.01
N LEU A 279 -27.24 -18.35 7.06
CA LEU A 279 -27.99 -18.51 8.30
C LEU A 279 -27.53 -17.47 9.34
N ARG A 280 -28.43 -17.11 10.26
CA ARG A 280 -28.06 -16.34 11.46
C ARG A 280 -26.89 -17.04 12.16
N PHE A 281 -25.92 -16.29 12.67
CA PHE A 281 -24.70 -16.80 13.30
C PHE A 281 -24.95 -17.79 14.47
N ASN A 282 -26.19 -17.92 14.92
CA ASN A 282 -26.66 -18.77 16.00
C ASN A 282 -27.22 -20.15 15.58
N LYS A 283 -27.33 -20.49 14.29
CA LYS A 283 -27.91 -21.77 13.85
C LYS A 283 -27.02 -22.58 12.90
N LEU A 284 -26.80 -23.84 13.30
CA LEU A 284 -26.17 -25.00 12.64
C LEU A 284 -24.75 -24.84 12.08
N PHE A 285 -23.94 -25.86 12.33
CA PHE A 285 -22.52 -25.74 12.62
C PHE A 285 -21.60 -26.11 11.44
N LEU A 286 -22.15 -26.80 10.43
CA LEU A 286 -21.44 -27.35 9.28
C LEU A 286 -22.25 -27.15 8.00
N ASN A 287 -21.55 -27.11 6.86
CA ASN A 287 -22.11 -27.16 5.52
C ASN A 287 -22.44 -28.61 5.10
N GLU A 288 -22.89 -28.78 3.85
CA GLU A 288 -23.25 -30.09 3.28
C GLU A 288 -22.07 -31.07 3.20
N ASP A 289 -20.83 -30.58 3.24
CA ASP A 289 -19.60 -31.38 3.24
C ASP A 289 -19.11 -31.75 4.66
N ASP A 290 -19.94 -31.56 5.70
CA ASP A 290 -19.57 -31.73 7.11
C ASP A 290 -18.34 -30.86 7.53
N LYS A 291 -18.22 -29.65 6.97
CA LYS A 291 -17.18 -28.66 7.32
C LYS A 291 -17.80 -27.37 7.84
N PRO A 292 -17.16 -26.63 8.76
CA PRO A 292 -17.63 -25.30 9.09
C PRO A 292 -17.63 -24.38 7.88
N HIS A 293 -18.63 -23.52 7.74
CA HIS A 293 -18.84 -22.70 6.54
C HIS A 293 -17.62 -21.86 6.12
N ASN A 294 -16.95 -21.23 7.08
CA ASN A 294 -15.80 -20.35 6.85
C ASN A 294 -15.01 -20.12 8.17
N PRO A 295 -13.77 -19.62 8.12
CA PRO A 295 -12.96 -19.37 9.33
C PRO A 295 -13.43 -18.18 10.19
N MET A 296 -14.40 -17.37 9.73
CA MET A 296 -14.85 -16.18 10.46
C MET A 296 -15.94 -16.49 11.50
N VAL A 297 -16.60 -17.65 11.40
CA VAL A 297 -17.51 -18.17 12.44
C VAL A 297 -16.76 -18.98 13.49
N ASN A 298 -17.33 -19.16 14.68
CA ASN A 298 -16.64 -19.85 15.80
C ASN A 298 -16.23 -21.29 15.45
N ALA A 299 -17.09 -22.07 14.80
CA ALA A 299 -16.78 -23.45 14.41
C ALA A 299 -15.56 -23.53 13.48
N GLY A 300 -15.53 -22.73 12.41
CA GLY A 300 -14.39 -22.69 11.50
C GLY A 300 -13.14 -22.12 12.16
N ALA A 301 -13.30 -21.16 13.06
CA ALA A 301 -12.19 -20.63 13.83
C ALA A 301 -11.59 -21.67 14.81
N ILE A 302 -12.40 -22.56 15.40
CA ILE A 302 -11.93 -23.66 16.26
C ILE A 302 -11.18 -24.70 15.43
N VAL A 303 -11.74 -25.12 14.28
CA VAL A 303 -11.04 -26.00 13.34
C VAL A 303 -9.75 -25.37 12.87
N CYS A 304 -9.74 -24.08 12.52
CA CYS A 304 -8.54 -23.35 12.12
C CYS A 304 -7.47 -23.34 13.21
N THR A 305 -7.86 -23.23 14.49
CA THR A 305 -6.93 -23.32 15.62
C THR A 305 -6.25 -24.69 15.68
N SER A 306 -6.95 -25.78 15.34
CA SER A 306 -6.36 -27.13 15.32
C SER A 306 -5.28 -27.32 14.25
N LEU A 307 -5.24 -26.47 13.22
CA LEU A 307 -4.26 -26.56 12.15
C LEU A 307 -2.90 -25.93 12.53
N ILE A 308 -2.83 -25.15 13.62
CA ILE A 308 -1.62 -24.42 14.01
C ILE A 308 -0.79 -25.30 14.96
N LYS A 309 0.35 -25.81 14.46
CA LYS A 309 1.16 -26.85 15.12
C LYS A 309 1.88 -26.39 16.40
N VAL A 310 2.31 -25.14 16.48
CA VAL A 310 3.05 -24.58 17.63
C VAL A 310 2.14 -23.53 18.28
N LYS A 311 1.68 -23.80 19.51
CA LYS A 311 0.49 -23.13 20.05
C LYS A 311 0.69 -21.62 20.31
N CYS A 312 1.03 -21.22 21.54
CA CYS A 312 0.89 -19.81 21.92
C CYS A 312 2.07 -18.92 21.48
N ILE A 313 3.31 -19.31 21.78
CA ILE A 313 4.51 -18.48 21.50
C ILE A 313 4.65 -18.18 20.00
N TYR A 314 4.38 -19.18 19.16
CA TYR A 314 4.49 -19.02 17.72
C TYR A 314 3.46 -18.01 17.16
N VAL A 315 2.19 -18.11 17.58
CA VAL A 315 1.18 -17.14 17.18
C VAL A 315 1.52 -15.74 17.71
N MET A 316 1.98 -15.62 18.96
CA MET A 316 2.41 -14.32 19.50
C MET A 316 3.57 -13.72 18.71
N ASN A 317 4.52 -14.53 18.24
CA ASN A 317 5.59 -14.06 17.35
C ASN A 317 5.05 -13.54 16.02
N PHE A 318 4.08 -14.22 15.41
CA PHE A 318 3.40 -13.73 14.21
C PHE A 318 2.63 -12.43 14.47
N MET A 319 1.89 -12.34 15.57
CA MET A 319 1.16 -11.12 15.94
C MET A 319 2.12 -9.94 16.14
N ASN A 320 3.26 -10.16 16.79
CA ASN A 320 4.31 -9.15 16.95
C ASN A 320 4.86 -8.68 15.59
N LYS A 321 5.12 -9.60 14.66
CA LYS A 321 5.57 -9.24 13.31
C LYS A 321 4.52 -8.47 12.52
N LEU A 322 3.25 -8.90 12.58
CA LEU A 322 2.12 -8.21 11.95
C LEU A 322 1.96 -6.79 12.50
N ALA A 323 2.18 -6.59 13.79
CA ALA A 323 2.11 -5.29 14.46
C ALA A 323 3.39 -4.45 14.35
N GLY A 324 4.45 -4.94 13.69
CA GLY A 324 5.75 -4.27 13.64
C GLY A 324 6.37 -4.02 15.02
N ASN A 325 6.23 -5.02 15.90
CA ASN A 325 6.70 -5.03 17.29
C ASN A 325 6.05 -3.98 18.21
N GLU A 326 4.88 -3.46 17.84
CA GLU A 326 4.03 -2.71 18.77
C GLU A 326 3.35 -3.63 19.79
N TYR A 327 2.53 -3.04 20.68
CA TYR A 327 1.91 -3.75 21.78
C TYR A 327 1.05 -4.94 21.32
N VAL A 328 1.45 -6.13 21.75
CA VAL A 328 0.68 -7.37 21.71
C VAL A 328 0.77 -8.01 23.09
N GLY A 329 -0.34 -8.03 23.81
CA GLY A 329 -0.46 -8.54 25.17
C GLY A 329 -1.32 -9.79 25.26
N PHE A 330 -1.61 -10.22 26.49
CA PHE A 330 -2.46 -11.36 26.76
C PHE A 330 -3.21 -11.18 28.09
N SER A 331 -4.53 -11.31 28.04
CA SER A 331 -5.41 -11.18 29.20
C SER A 331 -5.73 -12.55 29.79
N ASN A 332 -4.96 -13.00 30.78
CA ASN A 332 -5.28 -14.25 31.47
C ASN A 332 -6.66 -14.19 32.15
N ALA A 333 -7.06 -13.02 32.67
CA ALA A 333 -8.37 -12.84 33.30
C ALA A 333 -9.52 -13.09 32.31
N THR A 334 -9.42 -12.51 31.10
CA THR A 334 -10.42 -12.74 30.05
C THR A 334 -10.40 -14.19 29.59
N PHE A 335 -9.23 -14.80 29.45
CA PHE A 335 -9.10 -16.22 29.08
C PHE A 335 -9.84 -17.14 30.06
N GLN A 336 -9.66 -16.94 31.37
CA GLN A 336 -10.35 -17.76 32.37
C GLN A 336 -11.87 -17.60 32.28
N SER A 337 -12.36 -16.37 32.19
CA SER A 337 -13.81 -16.13 32.11
C SER A 337 -14.44 -16.59 30.79
N GLU A 338 -13.75 -16.44 29.66
CA GLU A 338 -14.19 -16.99 28.36
C GLU A 338 -14.24 -18.53 28.38
N ARG A 339 -13.28 -19.16 29.06
CA ARG A 339 -13.25 -20.62 29.21
C ARG A 339 -14.40 -21.11 30.10
N GLU A 340 -14.65 -20.45 31.23
CA GLU A 340 -15.71 -20.81 32.19
C GLU A 340 -17.12 -20.59 31.62
N SER A 341 -17.32 -19.53 30.83
CA SER A 341 -18.62 -19.22 30.19
C SER A 341 -18.74 -19.80 28.76
N GLY A 342 -17.79 -20.64 28.36
CA GLY A 342 -17.58 -21.10 26.99
C GLY A 342 -18.48 -22.24 26.50
N ASP A 343 -19.60 -22.53 27.17
CA ASP A 343 -20.45 -23.72 26.94
C ASP A 343 -20.79 -23.95 25.46
N ARG A 344 -21.12 -22.87 24.74
CA ARG A 344 -21.44 -22.93 23.31
C ARG A 344 -20.25 -23.43 22.48
N ASN A 345 -19.03 -22.98 22.81
CA ASN A 345 -17.83 -23.41 22.11
C ASN A 345 -17.46 -24.86 22.47
N PHE A 346 -17.75 -25.32 23.70
CA PHE A 346 -17.66 -26.74 24.06
C PHE A 346 -18.62 -27.60 23.25
N ALA A 347 -19.90 -27.20 23.14
CA ALA A 347 -20.87 -27.91 22.31
C ALA A 347 -20.43 -28.01 20.84
N ILE A 348 -19.92 -26.90 20.29
CA ILE A 348 -19.32 -26.89 18.94
C ILE A 348 -18.15 -27.86 18.86
N GLY A 349 -17.24 -27.84 19.83
CA GLY A 349 -16.06 -28.70 19.86
C GLY A 349 -16.41 -30.19 19.87
N TYR A 350 -17.36 -30.61 20.72
CA TYR A 350 -17.84 -32.00 20.75
C TYR A 350 -18.51 -32.41 19.44
N TYR A 351 -19.33 -31.54 18.85
CA TYR A 351 -19.96 -31.81 17.56
C TYR A 351 -18.94 -31.97 16.43
N LEU A 352 -17.93 -31.08 16.37
CA LEU A 352 -16.83 -31.18 15.40
C LEU A 352 -15.99 -32.45 15.60
N LYS A 353 -15.83 -32.90 16.84
CA LYS A 353 -15.11 -34.14 17.18
C LYS A 353 -15.87 -35.36 16.67
N GLU A 354 -17.18 -35.43 16.91
CA GLU A 354 -18.05 -36.50 16.44
C GLU A 354 -18.04 -36.61 14.91
N LYS A 355 -18.13 -35.46 14.22
CA LYS A 355 -18.10 -35.35 12.76
C LYS A 355 -16.71 -35.45 12.12
N LYS A 356 -15.66 -35.71 12.91
CA LYS A 356 -14.26 -35.85 12.45
C LYS A 356 -13.77 -34.63 11.65
N CYS A 357 -14.19 -33.43 12.04
CA CYS A 357 -13.78 -32.19 11.38
C CYS A 357 -12.34 -31.75 11.72
N PHE A 358 -11.70 -32.39 12.71
CA PHE A 358 -10.33 -32.10 13.12
C PHE A 358 -9.33 -33.02 12.42
N PRO A 359 -8.06 -32.58 12.26
CA PRO A 359 -6.97 -33.48 11.87
C PRO A 359 -6.85 -34.69 12.80
N GLU A 360 -6.35 -35.80 12.28
CA GLU A 360 -6.15 -37.02 13.06
C GLU A 360 -5.19 -36.77 14.25
N GLY A 361 -5.49 -37.38 15.41
CA GLY A 361 -4.71 -37.20 16.64
C GLY A 361 -4.95 -35.88 17.39
N THR A 362 -5.95 -35.09 17.00
CA THR A 362 -6.27 -33.82 17.67
C THR A 362 -7.00 -34.03 19.00
N ASP A 363 -6.48 -33.45 20.08
CA ASP A 363 -7.22 -33.31 21.34
C ASP A 363 -8.11 -32.04 21.33
N MET A 364 -9.41 -32.26 21.20
CA MET A 364 -10.42 -31.20 21.12
C MET A 364 -10.36 -30.22 22.31
N THR A 365 -10.19 -30.72 23.54
CA THR A 365 -10.19 -29.88 24.75
C THR A 365 -8.99 -28.94 24.76
N SER A 366 -7.80 -29.47 24.44
CA SER A 366 -6.59 -28.65 24.26
C SER A 366 -6.73 -27.59 23.15
N ILE A 367 -7.46 -27.89 22.08
CA ILE A 367 -7.71 -26.92 21.00
C ILE A 367 -8.69 -25.84 21.44
N LEU A 368 -9.71 -26.16 22.22
CA LEU A 368 -10.63 -25.17 22.78
C LEU A 368 -9.90 -24.23 23.75
N ASP A 369 -9.08 -24.76 24.65
CA ASP A 369 -8.25 -23.93 25.54
C ASP A 369 -7.36 -22.98 24.74
N PHE A 370 -6.71 -23.49 23.68
CA PHE A 370 -5.90 -22.64 22.81
C PHE A 370 -6.74 -21.62 22.02
N TYR A 371 -7.95 -21.98 21.58
CA TYR A 371 -8.89 -21.07 20.95
C TYR A 371 -9.26 -19.90 21.88
N PHE A 372 -9.55 -20.18 23.15
CA PHE A 372 -9.83 -19.16 24.16
C PHE A 372 -8.61 -18.26 24.39
N GLN A 373 -7.41 -18.84 24.50
CA GLN A 373 -6.17 -18.06 24.62
C GLN A 373 -6.00 -17.06 23.47
N LEU A 374 -6.23 -17.49 22.23
CA LEU A 374 -6.12 -16.61 21.07
C LEU A 374 -7.17 -15.48 21.07
N CYS A 375 -8.38 -15.72 21.56
CA CYS A 375 -9.42 -14.68 21.68
C CYS A 375 -9.08 -13.64 22.75
N SER A 376 -8.27 -14.01 23.75
CA SER A 376 -7.83 -13.16 24.85
C SER A 376 -6.47 -12.45 24.62
N ILE A 377 -5.95 -12.47 23.39
CA ILE A 377 -4.81 -11.64 22.99
C ILE A 377 -5.22 -10.16 23.06
N GLU A 378 -4.39 -9.33 23.68
CA GLU A 378 -4.63 -7.89 23.83
C GLU A 378 -3.86 -7.10 22.78
N VAL A 379 -4.49 -6.04 22.28
CA VAL A 379 -3.90 -5.06 21.35
C VAL A 379 -4.35 -3.66 21.74
N THR A 380 -3.68 -2.65 21.21
CA THR A 380 -4.21 -1.28 21.18
C THR A 380 -4.75 -0.99 19.77
N CYS A 381 -5.49 0.11 19.60
CA CYS A 381 -5.90 0.52 18.24
C CYS A 381 -4.66 0.77 17.37
N GLU A 382 -3.62 1.36 17.95
CA GLU A 382 -2.37 1.65 17.27
C GLU A 382 -1.72 0.39 16.68
N SER A 383 -1.53 -0.66 17.49
CA SER A 383 -0.88 -1.90 17.04
C SER A 383 -1.74 -2.69 16.07
N ALA A 384 -3.05 -2.75 16.31
CA ALA A 384 -3.96 -3.45 15.41
C ALA A 384 -4.14 -2.75 14.05
N SER A 385 -4.02 -1.42 13.98
CA SER A 385 -4.00 -0.70 12.71
C SER A 385 -2.80 -1.11 11.85
N VAL A 386 -1.64 -1.41 12.47
CA VAL A 386 -0.45 -1.94 11.76
C VAL A 386 -0.68 -3.37 11.29
N MET A 387 -1.35 -4.22 12.09
CA MET A 387 -1.75 -5.57 11.65
C MET A 387 -2.66 -5.51 10.43
N ALA A 388 -3.69 -4.65 10.46
CA ALA A 388 -4.57 -4.43 9.31
C ALA A 388 -3.81 -3.91 8.09
N ALA A 389 -2.86 -3.00 8.29
CA ALA A 389 -2.06 -2.44 7.22
C ALA A 389 -1.08 -3.46 6.61
N THR A 390 -0.62 -4.43 7.40
CA THR A 390 0.14 -5.58 6.90
C THR A 390 -0.69 -6.42 5.94
N LEU A 391 -1.99 -6.63 6.23
CA LEU A 391 -2.92 -7.26 5.28
C LEU A 391 -3.16 -6.37 4.06
N ALA A 392 -3.32 -5.06 4.25
CA ALA A 392 -3.47 -4.10 3.15
C ALA A 392 -2.27 -4.11 2.19
N ASN A 393 -1.07 -4.40 2.71
CA ASN A 393 0.22 -4.38 2.01
C ASN A 393 0.67 -5.78 1.54
N GLY A 394 -0.27 -6.68 1.27
CA GLY A 394 0.04 -7.99 0.69
C GLY A 394 0.90 -8.90 1.59
N GLY A 395 0.91 -8.66 2.91
CA GLY A 395 1.63 -9.46 3.90
C GLY A 395 2.98 -8.89 4.31
N PHE A 396 3.37 -7.72 3.81
CA PHE A 396 4.57 -7.00 4.25
C PHE A 396 4.21 -5.98 5.34
N CYS A 397 4.87 -6.05 6.50
CA CYS A 397 4.61 -5.10 7.57
C CYS A 397 5.07 -3.69 7.12
N PRO A 398 4.17 -2.68 7.11
CA PRO A 398 4.46 -1.39 6.49
C PRO A 398 5.54 -0.60 7.24
N ILE A 399 5.72 -0.83 8.55
CA ILE A 399 6.68 -0.07 9.38
C ILE A 399 8.01 -0.79 9.59
N THR A 400 8.16 -2.05 9.15
CA THR A 400 9.43 -2.80 9.23
C THR A 400 9.95 -3.24 7.87
N GLY A 401 9.07 -3.40 6.89
CA GLY A 401 9.40 -3.99 5.58
C GLY A 401 9.54 -5.52 5.59
N GLU A 402 9.31 -6.18 6.72
CA GLU A 402 9.38 -7.64 6.83
C GLU A 402 8.20 -8.28 6.09
N ARG A 403 8.47 -9.34 5.32
CA ARG A 403 7.43 -10.22 4.77
C ARG A 403 6.94 -11.16 5.88
N VAL A 404 5.75 -10.89 6.39
CA VAL A 404 5.15 -11.64 7.50
C VAL A 404 4.24 -12.76 7.01
N LEU A 405 3.49 -12.53 5.94
CA LEU A 405 2.51 -13.48 5.39
C LEU A 405 2.76 -13.74 3.90
N SER A 406 2.18 -14.82 3.39
CA SER A 406 2.17 -15.08 1.95
C SER A 406 1.08 -14.24 1.27
N PRO A 407 1.30 -13.74 0.04
CA PRO A 407 0.25 -13.01 -0.69
C PRO A 407 -1.04 -13.82 -0.88
N GLU A 408 -0.93 -15.15 -1.04
CA GLU A 408 -2.06 -16.08 -1.08
C GLU A 408 -2.88 -16.02 0.21
N SER A 409 -2.23 -16.21 1.37
CA SER A 409 -2.91 -16.13 2.68
C SER A 409 -3.62 -14.80 2.90
N VAL A 410 -3.03 -13.70 2.44
CA VAL A 410 -3.60 -12.36 2.59
C VAL A 410 -4.83 -12.19 1.70
N ARG A 411 -4.74 -12.56 0.42
CA ARG A 411 -5.87 -12.49 -0.53
C ARG A 411 -7.07 -13.28 -0.02
N ASP A 412 -6.83 -14.51 0.42
CA ASP A 412 -7.90 -15.42 0.84
C ASP A 412 -8.55 -14.91 2.13
N THR A 413 -7.73 -14.37 3.05
CA THR A 413 -8.21 -13.73 4.30
C THR A 413 -9.09 -12.53 4.01
N LEU A 414 -8.66 -11.62 3.12
CA LEU A 414 -9.42 -10.42 2.76
C LEU A 414 -10.75 -10.77 2.07
N SER A 415 -10.75 -11.81 1.23
CA SER A 415 -11.96 -12.29 0.55
C SER A 415 -13.01 -12.80 1.55
N LEU A 416 -12.57 -13.53 2.57
CA LEU A 416 -13.44 -14.05 3.62
C LEU A 416 -13.84 -12.98 4.63
N MET A 417 -12.98 -12.01 4.92
CA MET A 417 -13.36 -10.83 5.71
C MET A 417 -14.45 -10.01 5.02
N HIS A 418 -14.37 -9.86 3.69
CA HIS A 418 -15.37 -9.14 2.91
C HIS A 418 -16.77 -9.79 3.01
N SER A 419 -16.85 -11.11 2.86
CA SER A 419 -18.14 -11.82 2.80
C SER A 419 -18.67 -12.32 4.14
N CYS A 420 -17.79 -12.56 5.13
CA CYS A 420 -18.12 -13.28 6.36
C CYS A 420 -17.68 -12.56 7.66
N GLY A 421 -17.18 -11.33 7.57
CA GLY A 421 -16.43 -10.69 8.66
C GLY A 421 -17.24 -9.99 9.76
N MET A 422 -18.47 -9.57 9.47
CA MET A 422 -19.27 -8.66 10.33
C MET A 422 -20.54 -9.34 10.88
N TYR A 423 -20.43 -10.62 11.24
CA TYR A 423 -21.55 -11.44 11.72
C TYR A 423 -22.70 -11.45 10.71
N ASP A 424 -23.95 -11.40 11.17
CA ASP A 424 -25.14 -11.34 10.30
C ASP A 424 -25.19 -10.05 9.46
N PHE A 425 -24.41 -9.02 9.83
CA PHE A 425 -24.28 -7.79 9.07
C PHE A 425 -23.32 -7.89 7.87
N SER A 426 -22.61 -9.02 7.69
CA SER A 426 -21.57 -9.15 6.64
C SER A 426 -22.07 -8.83 5.23
N GLY A 427 -23.26 -9.30 4.84
CA GLY A 427 -23.82 -9.02 3.52
C GLY A 427 -24.16 -7.55 3.31
N GLN A 428 -24.78 -6.91 4.31
CA GLN A 428 -25.12 -5.48 4.27
C GLN A 428 -23.86 -4.61 4.30
N PHE A 429 -22.87 -4.97 5.12
CA PHE A 429 -21.58 -4.29 5.19
C PHE A 429 -20.82 -4.40 3.86
N ALA A 430 -20.78 -5.59 3.25
CA ALA A 430 -20.16 -5.79 1.94
C ALA A 430 -20.84 -4.98 0.82
N PHE A 431 -22.15 -4.76 0.93
CA PHE A 431 -22.92 -4.00 -0.06
C PHE A 431 -22.80 -2.48 0.12
N HIS A 432 -22.87 -1.98 1.35
CA HIS A 432 -22.88 -0.54 1.64
C HIS A 432 -21.48 0.04 1.85
N VAL A 433 -20.62 -0.68 2.58
CA VAL A 433 -19.24 -0.27 2.88
C VAL A 433 -18.26 -0.86 1.89
N GLY A 434 -18.43 -2.14 1.54
CA GLY A 434 -17.63 -2.79 0.52
C GLY A 434 -16.15 -2.88 0.86
N LEU A 435 -15.79 -2.97 2.13
CA LEU A 435 -14.40 -3.15 2.59
C LEU A 435 -14.27 -4.47 3.37
N PRO A 436 -13.13 -5.18 3.28
CA PRO A 436 -12.84 -6.29 4.17
C PRO A 436 -12.74 -5.81 5.63
N ALA A 437 -13.56 -6.38 6.51
CA ALA A 437 -13.55 -6.05 7.93
C ALA A 437 -13.76 -7.29 8.81
N LYS A 438 -13.37 -7.22 10.09
CA LYS A 438 -13.77 -8.19 11.10
C LYS A 438 -14.10 -7.48 12.41
N SER A 439 -15.29 -7.73 12.93
CA SER A 439 -15.69 -7.24 14.26
C SER A 439 -15.37 -8.24 15.39
N GLY A 440 -15.19 -7.73 16.60
CA GLY A 440 -15.06 -8.50 17.83
C GLY A 440 -15.92 -7.92 18.94
N VAL A 441 -16.43 -8.80 19.81
CA VAL A 441 -17.35 -8.47 20.91
C VAL A 441 -16.75 -7.54 21.97
N ALA A 442 -15.44 -7.30 21.96
CA ALA A 442 -14.82 -6.24 22.75
C ALA A 442 -15.07 -4.82 22.20
N GLY A 443 -15.80 -4.68 21.08
CA GLY A 443 -16.06 -3.40 20.43
C GLY A 443 -15.07 -3.03 19.32
N GLY A 444 -14.16 -3.95 18.96
CA GLY A 444 -13.16 -3.72 17.93
C GLY A 444 -13.70 -4.00 16.52
N ILE A 445 -13.24 -3.22 15.53
CA ILE A 445 -13.40 -3.48 14.10
C ILE A 445 -12.05 -3.34 13.42
N LEU A 446 -11.49 -4.47 12.98
CA LEU A 446 -10.31 -4.53 12.13
C LEU A 446 -10.74 -4.30 10.67
N LEU A 447 -10.40 -3.15 10.10
CA LEU A 447 -10.81 -2.73 8.75
C LEU A 447 -9.58 -2.64 7.83
N VAL A 448 -9.72 -3.13 6.60
CA VAL A 448 -8.65 -3.09 5.60
C VAL A 448 -9.12 -2.37 4.35
N VAL A 449 -8.35 -1.39 3.89
CA VAL A 449 -8.47 -0.80 2.55
C VAL A 449 -7.28 -1.32 1.72
N PRO A 450 -7.48 -2.38 0.91
CA PRO A 450 -6.38 -3.03 0.20
C PRO A 450 -5.54 -2.06 -0.61
N ASN A 451 -4.21 -2.20 -0.52
CA ASN A 451 -3.20 -1.33 -1.14
C ASN A 451 -3.18 0.14 -0.67
N VAL A 452 -3.93 0.50 0.37
CA VAL A 452 -3.97 1.88 0.90
C VAL A 452 -3.61 1.93 2.37
N MET A 453 -4.42 1.29 3.22
CA MET A 453 -4.25 1.40 4.68
C MET A 453 -5.01 0.31 5.44
N GLY A 454 -4.58 0.09 6.69
CA GLY A 454 -5.35 -0.61 7.71
C GLY A 454 -5.85 0.35 8.77
N ILE A 455 -7.03 0.06 9.31
CA ILE A 455 -7.70 0.85 10.34
C ILE A 455 -8.15 -0.09 11.46
N MET A 456 -8.02 0.36 12.71
CA MET A 456 -8.71 -0.21 13.86
C MET A 456 -9.62 0.84 14.47
N CYS A 457 -10.90 0.53 14.56
CA CYS A 457 -11.89 1.28 15.32
C CYS A 457 -12.22 0.50 16.59
N TRP A 458 -12.37 1.18 17.73
CA TRP A 458 -12.74 0.53 18.98
C TRP A 458 -13.71 1.35 19.80
N SER A 459 -14.93 0.85 19.96
CA SER A 459 -15.90 1.33 20.94
C SER A 459 -16.65 0.14 21.54
N PRO A 460 -16.61 -0.07 22.87
CA PRO A 460 -17.22 -1.22 23.54
C PRO A 460 -18.72 -1.43 23.27
N PRO A 461 -19.58 -0.40 23.16
CA PRO A 461 -21.01 -0.60 22.88
C PRO A 461 -21.27 -1.25 21.52
N LEU A 462 -21.97 -2.40 21.56
CA LEU A 462 -22.34 -3.19 20.41
C LEU A 462 -23.81 -2.96 20.02
N ASP A 463 -24.09 -3.08 18.72
CA ASP A 463 -25.45 -3.18 18.20
C ASP A 463 -26.05 -4.58 18.48
N LYS A 464 -27.31 -4.77 18.05
CA LYS A 464 -28.03 -6.05 18.22
C LYS A 464 -27.42 -7.22 17.43
N LEU A 465 -26.52 -6.94 16.49
CA LEU A 465 -25.83 -7.93 15.66
C LEU A 465 -24.41 -8.23 16.16
N GLY A 466 -23.97 -7.57 17.24
CA GLY A 466 -22.67 -7.77 17.89
C GLY A 466 -21.54 -6.93 17.31
N ASN A 467 -21.83 -5.90 16.50
CA ASN A 467 -20.82 -4.99 15.93
C ASN A 467 -20.77 -3.66 16.69
N SER A 468 -19.60 -3.04 16.77
CA SER A 468 -19.45 -1.72 17.42
C SER A 468 -20.26 -0.64 16.72
N VAL A 469 -21.12 0.07 17.46
CA VAL A 469 -22.03 1.09 16.91
C VAL A 469 -21.25 2.23 16.25
N ARG A 470 -20.32 2.84 17.00
CA ARG A 470 -19.48 3.93 16.50
C ARG A 470 -18.56 3.46 15.37
N GLY A 471 -18.05 2.24 15.48
CA GLY A 471 -17.21 1.63 14.46
C GLY A 471 -17.91 1.49 13.10
N ILE A 472 -19.16 0.98 13.08
CA ILE A 472 -19.95 0.86 11.85
C ILE A 472 -20.28 2.23 11.26
N GLN A 473 -20.65 3.21 12.10
CA GLN A 473 -20.93 4.58 11.66
C GLN A 473 -19.70 5.19 10.98
N PHE A 474 -18.54 5.11 11.63
CA PHE A 474 -17.27 5.59 11.07
C PHE A 474 -16.96 4.93 9.72
N CYS A 475 -17.11 3.61 9.60
CA CYS A 475 -16.85 2.89 8.35
C CYS A 475 -17.78 3.36 7.21
N THR A 476 -19.04 3.64 7.53
CA THR A 476 -20.06 4.09 6.57
C THR A 476 -19.76 5.51 6.10
N ASP A 477 -19.42 6.41 7.02
CA ASP A 477 -19.09 7.80 6.70
C ASP A 477 -17.77 7.89 5.92
N LEU A 478 -16.79 7.03 6.24
CA LEU A 478 -15.52 6.94 5.51
C LEU A 478 -15.73 6.64 4.02
N VAL A 479 -16.55 5.66 3.66
CA VAL A 479 -16.79 5.31 2.24
C VAL A 479 -17.79 6.23 1.57
N SER A 480 -18.59 6.97 2.34
CA SER A 480 -19.46 8.02 1.82
C SER A 480 -18.64 9.23 1.39
N LEU A 481 -17.60 9.57 2.16
CA LEU A 481 -16.65 10.64 1.85
C LEU A 481 -15.64 10.22 0.78
N CYS A 482 -15.02 9.03 0.91
CA CYS A 482 -13.89 8.60 0.08
C CYS A 482 -14.27 7.49 -0.90
N ASN A 483 -13.62 7.45 -2.05
CA ASN A 483 -13.80 6.40 -3.07
C ASN A 483 -13.09 5.07 -2.72
N PHE A 484 -13.25 4.61 -1.49
CA PHE A 484 -12.61 3.40 -0.96
C PHE A 484 -13.46 2.13 -1.08
N HIS A 485 -14.75 2.24 -1.37
CA HIS A 485 -15.58 1.07 -1.61
C HIS A 485 -14.92 0.17 -2.67
N ASN A 486 -14.83 -1.15 -2.45
CA ASN A 486 -14.06 -2.04 -3.33
C ASN A 486 -14.53 -2.03 -4.81
N TYR A 487 -15.77 -1.62 -5.05
CA TYR A 487 -16.37 -1.46 -6.38
C TYR A 487 -16.54 0.01 -6.83
N ASP A 488 -15.98 0.98 -6.11
CA ASP A 488 -15.93 2.38 -6.58
C ASP A 488 -14.97 2.52 -7.77
N ASN A 489 -15.29 3.46 -8.67
CA ASN A 489 -14.46 3.73 -9.84
C ASN A 489 -13.33 4.70 -9.50
N LEU A 490 -12.08 4.35 -9.80
CA LEU A 490 -10.91 5.21 -9.55
C LEU A 490 -10.82 6.44 -10.47
N ARG A 491 -11.58 6.50 -11.56
CA ARG A 491 -11.54 7.59 -12.56
C ARG A 491 -12.80 8.46 -12.53
N HIS A 492 -13.94 7.83 -12.35
CA HIS A 492 -15.29 8.40 -12.40
C HIS A 492 -16.02 8.15 -11.08
N PHE A 493 -15.37 8.52 -9.97
CA PHE A 493 -16.03 8.63 -8.68
C PHE A 493 -16.76 9.98 -8.63
N ALA A 494 -17.95 10.03 -8.04
CA ALA A 494 -18.82 11.20 -8.02
C ALA A 494 -18.24 12.33 -7.14
N LYS A 495 -19.01 12.87 -6.19
CA LYS A 495 -18.54 13.90 -5.24
C LYS A 495 -17.63 13.36 -4.13
N LYS A 496 -17.06 12.15 -4.31
CA LYS A 496 -16.18 11.51 -3.32
C LYS A 496 -14.76 12.05 -3.45
N LEU A 497 -13.99 11.96 -2.37
CA LEU A 497 -12.57 12.26 -2.33
C LEU A 497 -11.74 11.03 -2.71
N ASP A 498 -10.61 11.25 -3.38
CA ASP A 498 -9.58 10.23 -3.58
C ASP A 498 -8.27 10.69 -2.93
N PRO A 499 -7.99 10.28 -1.67
CA PRO A 499 -6.79 10.68 -0.95
C PRO A 499 -5.48 10.24 -1.61
N ARG A 500 -5.53 9.35 -2.62
CA ARG A 500 -4.36 8.92 -3.39
C ARG A 500 -3.84 9.98 -4.35
N ARG A 501 -4.57 11.09 -4.52
CA ARG A 501 -4.24 12.18 -5.46
C ARG A 501 -3.96 13.46 -4.70
N GLU A 502 -3.02 14.26 -5.20
CA GLU A 502 -2.67 15.56 -4.61
C GLU A 502 -3.77 16.63 -4.72
N GLY A 503 -4.87 16.36 -5.44
CA GLY A 503 -5.93 17.33 -5.73
C GLY A 503 -7.33 16.86 -5.35
N GLY A 504 -7.49 16.18 -4.20
CA GLY A 504 -8.78 15.67 -3.70
C GLY A 504 -9.95 16.66 -3.77
N ASP A 505 -9.69 17.97 -3.68
CA ASP A 505 -10.69 19.05 -3.76
C ASP A 505 -10.89 19.67 -5.16
N GLN A 506 -10.11 19.29 -6.18
CA GLN A 506 -10.17 19.92 -7.50
C GLN A 506 -10.75 18.99 -8.59
N ARG A 507 -12.08 19.00 -8.73
CA ARG A 507 -12.82 19.40 -9.95
C ARG A 507 -14.25 18.83 -10.00
N VAL A 508 -15.22 19.68 -9.69
CA VAL A 508 -16.48 19.80 -10.45
C VAL A 508 -16.58 21.23 -10.99
N SER A 509 -15.59 21.64 -11.78
CA SER A 509 -15.66 22.87 -12.60
C SER A 509 -14.72 22.77 -13.79
N ARG A 510 -14.85 21.68 -14.54
CA ARG A 510 -14.56 21.71 -15.98
C ARG A 510 -15.83 21.31 -16.72
N SER A 511 -16.84 22.15 -16.61
CA SER A 511 -17.71 22.43 -17.75
C SER A 511 -16.83 23.09 -18.81
N SER A 512 -16.11 22.28 -19.60
CA SER A 512 -15.77 22.71 -20.94
C SER A 512 -17.10 23.01 -21.64
N PRO A 513 -17.26 24.17 -22.31
CA PRO A 513 -18.44 24.40 -23.13
C PRO A 513 -18.45 23.27 -24.14
N PHE A 514 -19.50 22.46 -24.13
CA PHE A 514 -19.81 21.62 -25.27
C PHE A 514 -19.83 22.55 -26.47
N HIS A 515 -18.83 22.44 -27.35
CA HIS A 515 -18.99 22.87 -28.72
C HIS A 515 -20.12 22.02 -29.27
N GLN A 516 -21.31 22.62 -29.25
CA GLN A 516 -22.50 22.13 -29.91
C GLN A 516 -22.25 22.26 -31.41
N THR A 517 -21.41 21.38 -31.95
CA THR A 517 -21.42 21.08 -33.38
C THR A 517 -22.61 20.17 -33.58
N SER A 518 -23.67 20.75 -34.12
CA SER A 518 -24.86 20.12 -34.65
C SER A 518 -24.50 18.94 -35.56
N ILE A 519 -24.39 17.75 -34.99
CA ILE A 519 -24.59 16.51 -35.73
C ILE A 519 -26.10 16.27 -35.67
N LEU A 520 -26.78 16.78 -36.70
CA LEU A 520 -28.13 16.38 -37.05
C LEU A 520 -28.18 14.85 -37.12
N LEU A 521 -29.03 14.30 -36.25
CA LEU A 521 -29.47 12.92 -36.28
C LEU A 521 -30.04 12.58 -37.66
N HIS A 522 -29.26 11.87 -38.48
CA HIS A 522 -29.82 10.92 -39.44
C HIS A 522 -30.12 9.61 -38.69
N SER A 523 -31.11 9.65 -37.81
CA SER A 523 -31.69 8.47 -37.15
C SER A 523 -32.72 7.84 -38.08
N SER A 524 -32.27 7.10 -39.10
CA SER A 524 -33.16 6.28 -39.95
C SER A 524 -32.39 5.40 -40.94
N THR A 525 -31.31 4.72 -40.52
CA THR A 525 -30.68 3.71 -41.43
C THR A 525 -29.84 2.62 -40.77
N TRP A 526 -29.74 2.55 -39.43
CA TRP A 526 -28.92 1.55 -38.74
C TRP A 526 -29.71 0.37 -38.12
N TRP A 527 -30.98 0.20 -38.53
CA TRP A 527 -31.82 -0.95 -38.14
C TRP A 527 -32.10 -1.95 -39.28
N ILE A 528 -31.45 -1.81 -40.45
CA ILE A 528 -31.74 -2.64 -41.64
C ILE A 528 -30.59 -3.59 -42.04
N ILE A 529 -29.41 -3.54 -41.40
CA ILE A 529 -28.24 -4.34 -41.85
C ILE A 529 -27.83 -5.45 -40.86
N THR A 530 -28.71 -5.84 -39.94
CA THR A 530 -28.48 -7.00 -39.05
C THR A 530 -29.59 -8.05 -39.06
N ALA A 531 -30.49 -7.99 -40.05
CA ALA A 531 -31.59 -8.94 -40.24
C ALA A 531 -31.50 -9.78 -41.55
N HIS A 532 -30.35 -9.77 -42.23
CA HIS A 532 -30.16 -10.47 -43.52
C HIS A 532 -28.97 -11.45 -43.56
N ALA A 533 -28.49 -11.91 -42.40
CA ALA A 533 -27.40 -12.89 -42.33
C ALA A 533 -27.72 -14.17 -41.52
N PHE A 534 -29.00 -14.41 -41.15
CA PHE A 534 -29.43 -15.58 -40.38
C PHE A 534 -30.64 -16.30 -41.00
N ASN A 535 -30.61 -16.52 -42.31
CA ASN A 535 -31.69 -17.26 -42.97
C ASN A 535 -31.22 -18.13 -44.14
N VAL A 536 -30.24 -19.00 -43.92
CA VAL A 536 -30.01 -20.21 -44.75
C VAL A 536 -29.36 -21.29 -43.90
N CYS A 537 -30.18 -22.17 -43.30
CA CYS A 537 -29.83 -23.57 -42.98
C CYS A 537 -31.08 -24.25 -42.42
N SER A 538 -32.02 -24.55 -43.33
CA SER A 538 -33.19 -25.38 -43.07
C SER A 538 -32.77 -26.85 -43.15
N PHE A 539 -32.93 -27.61 -42.06
CA PHE A 539 -33.05 -29.07 -42.11
C PHE A 539 -34.50 -29.45 -41.73
N PRO A 540 -35.14 -30.37 -42.46
CA PRO A 540 -36.55 -30.68 -42.27
C PRO A 540 -36.77 -31.64 -41.09
N GLN A 541 -37.75 -31.32 -40.25
CA GLN A 541 -38.37 -32.26 -39.33
C GLN A 541 -39.17 -33.31 -40.11
N LYS A 542 -38.97 -34.59 -39.77
CA LYS A 542 -39.98 -35.64 -39.91
C LYS A 542 -39.96 -36.51 -38.64
N ILE A 543 -41.14 -36.54 -38.02
CA ILE A 543 -41.81 -37.61 -37.24
C ILE A 543 -40.97 -38.36 -36.22
#